data_AF-A0A954EHY6-F1
#
_entry.id   AF-A0A954EHY6-F1
#
_cell.length_a   1.000
_cell.length_b   1.000
_cell.length_c   1.000
_cell.angle_alpha   90.00
_cell.angle_beta   90.00
_cell.angle_gamma   90.00
#
_symmetry.space_group_name_H-M   'P 1'
#
loop_
_entity.id
_entity.type
_entity.pdbx_description
1 polymer ?
#
loop_
_entity_poly.entity_id
_entity_poly.type
_entity_poly.pdbx_seq_one_letter_code
_entity_poly.pdbx_strand_id
1 'polypeptide(L)'
;MKRIETQITPVASAILCAGLFLFSAIAIGGEPVDSFGGWEGVAPWAEIRPEFVWSPKAHDVYGAVWTITGNSEPGGHGWLKKSYPVQRGQTVKFEVLRRCHDIDSPRRSTPVRISWLDANGKMVSADVPPALADQPGSIPRAEPEHPLDGEELANGWQRLSGTYAVPSAATQAVVELHLQWAPGGRVEWAKPELISSEPIPPRTVRLATVHYYPTGKSPIENCKEYAPYVEEAANQGANLVVLGETVPYVAVKKTPREVAEPIPGPTTDYFGTLSKQHGLHIVVSLFELDGDSVYNAAVLLGPKGNVIGKYRKVCLPHGEIENGVTPGSEFPVFDTEFGKVGMMVCYDGFFPEVARELTKNGAEVIAWPVWGCNPLLGRARACENHVYVVSSTYTDTKRDWMISAIFDHAGESLAQAKDWGTVAVAEVDLNQRHFWRNNLGDFHSMIFRHYPDAPSDDAR
;
A
#
# COMPACT_ATOMS: atom_id res chain seq x y z
N MET A 1 26.83 -57.65 -8.93
CA MET A 1 26.41 -58.14 -10.27
C MET A 1 25.17 -57.35 -10.68
N LYS A 2 25.30 -56.61 -11.79
CA LYS A 2 24.28 -55.96 -12.62
C LYS A 2 23.34 -54.91 -12.00
N ARG A 3 23.74 -53.64 -12.19
CA ARG A 3 22.86 -52.51 -12.50
C ARG A 3 21.86 -52.90 -13.59
N ILE A 4 20.59 -52.55 -13.40
CA ILE A 4 19.61 -52.45 -14.47
C ILE A 4 19.37 -50.95 -14.66
N GLU A 5 19.92 -50.41 -15.74
CA GLU A 5 19.62 -49.10 -16.28
C GLU A 5 18.27 -49.18 -17.00
N THR A 6 17.29 -48.41 -16.55
CA THR A 6 16.11 -48.12 -17.36
C THR A 6 16.26 -46.68 -17.85
N GLN A 7 16.68 -46.55 -19.09
CA GLN A 7 16.70 -45.27 -19.82
C GLN A 7 15.25 -44.78 -19.97
N ILE A 8 14.94 -43.64 -19.35
CA ILE A 8 13.77 -42.85 -19.69
C ILE A 8 14.30 -41.60 -20.39
N THR A 9 14.23 -41.60 -21.71
CA THR A 9 14.39 -40.42 -22.57
C THR A 9 13.30 -39.40 -22.21
N PRO A 10 13.64 -38.12 -21.93
CA PRO A 10 12.63 -37.08 -21.88
C PRO A 10 12.26 -36.68 -23.31
N VAL A 11 11.02 -36.95 -23.72
CA VAL A 11 10.43 -36.32 -24.90
C VAL A 11 10.19 -34.86 -24.55
N ALA A 12 11.02 -33.99 -25.13
CA ALA A 12 10.81 -32.56 -25.10
C ALA A 12 9.57 -32.20 -25.95
N SER A 13 8.42 -32.04 -25.29
CA SER A 13 7.26 -31.36 -25.88
C SER A 13 7.24 -29.92 -25.39
N ALA A 14 8.00 -29.07 -26.09
CA ALA A 14 7.82 -27.62 -26.02
C ALA A 14 6.55 -27.27 -26.80
N ILE A 15 5.41 -27.15 -26.10
CA ILE A 15 4.24 -26.48 -26.67
C ILE A 15 4.48 -24.99 -26.50
N LEU A 16 5.14 -24.43 -27.51
CA LEU A 16 5.25 -23.00 -27.74
C LEU A 16 3.88 -22.52 -28.27
N CYS A 17 2.96 -22.16 -27.38
CA CYS A 17 1.78 -21.39 -27.79
C CYS A 17 2.20 -19.94 -28.07
N ALA A 18 2.88 -19.74 -29.21
CA ALA A 18 3.04 -18.44 -29.82
C ALA A 18 1.69 -18.03 -30.43
N GLY A 19 0.87 -17.36 -29.62
CA GLY A 19 -0.28 -16.62 -30.11
C GLY A 19 0.20 -15.43 -30.95
N LEU A 20 0.43 -15.67 -32.24
CA LEU A 20 0.58 -14.62 -33.25
C LEU A 20 -0.75 -13.88 -33.37
N PHE A 21 -0.93 -12.81 -32.59
CA PHE A 21 -1.87 -11.76 -32.96
C PHE A 21 -1.23 -10.91 -34.05
N LEU A 22 -1.41 -11.34 -35.30
CA LEU A 22 -1.26 -10.49 -36.48
C LEU A 22 -2.35 -9.42 -36.41
N PHE A 23 -2.04 -8.26 -35.82
CA PHE A 23 -2.79 -7.04 -36.10
C PHE A 23 -2.44 -6.61 -37.52
N SER A 24 -3.34 -6.92 -38.46
CA SER A 24 -3.40 -6.23 -39.74
C SER A 24 -3.65 -4.74 -39.48
N ALA A 25 -2.63 -3.92 -39.68
CA ALA A 25 -2.78 -2.47 -39.75
C ALA A 25 -3.59 -2.14 -41.01
N ILE A 26 -4.90 -1.97 -40.86
CA ILE A 26 -5.70 -1.26 -41.85
C ILE A 26 -5.52 0.22 -41.52
N ALA A 27 -4.68 0.89 -42.32
CA ALA A 27 -4.65 2.33 -42.38
C ALA A 27 -5.97 2.80 -43.00
N ILE A 28 -6.93 3.18 -42.15
CA ILE A 28 -8.08 3.97 -42.57
C ILE A 28 -7.66 5.43 -42.40
N GLY A 29 -7.37 6.09 -43.52
CA GLY A 29 -7.33 7.55 -43.56
C GLY A 29 -8.71 8.09 -43.18
N GLY A 30 -8.77 8.81 -42.07
CA GLY A 30 -9.93 9.56 -41.62
C GLY A 30 -9.50 11.00 -41.30
N GLU A 31 -10.35 11.94 -41.70
CA GLU A 31 -10.28 13.39 -41.50
C GLU A 31 -10.05 13.82 -40.03
N PRO A 32 -9.67 15.09 -39.75
CA PRO A 32 -9.10 15.46 -38.46
C PRO A 32 -10.10 15.22 -37.33
N VAL A 33 -9.61 14.52 -36.31
CA VAL A 33 -10.22 14.34 -35.00
C VAL A 33 -10.85 15.66 -34.54
N ASP A 34 -12.15 15.65 -34.22
CA ASP A 34 -12.82 16.72 -33.49
C ASP A 34 -12.00 17.03 -32.22
N SER A 35 -11.18 18.08 -32.27
CA SER A 35 -10.24 18.37 -31.20
C SER A 35 -11.00 19.01 -30.05
N PHE A 36 -11.22 18.26 -28.97
CA PHE A 36 -11.88 18.72 -27.75
C PHE A 36 -10.94 19.64 -26.96
N GLY A 37 -10.65 20.84 -27.45
CA GLY A 37 -9.67 21.74 -26.81
C GLY A 37 -8.25 21.17 -26.75
N GLY A 38 -7.82 20.47 -27.81
CA GLY A 38 -6.51 19.82 -27.90
C GLY A 38 -6.45 18.42 -27.27
N TRP A 39 -7.60 17.82 -26.97
CA TRP A 39 -7.74 16.41 -26.56
C TRP A 39 -8.44 15.60 -27.65
N GLU A 40 -8.11 14.32 -27.73
CA GLU A 40 -8.73 13.33 -28.62
C GLU A 40 -9.70 12.44 -27.82
N GLY A 41 -10.93 12.25 -28.32
CA GLY A 41 -11.90 11.32 -27.72
C GLY A 41 -11.75 9.91 -28.27
N VAL A 42 -11.38 8.96 -27.42
CA VAL A 42 -11.07 7.57 -27.76
C VAL A 42 -12.06 6.62 -27.08
N ALA A 43 -12.46 5.56 -27.78
CA ALA A 43 -13.17 4.43 -27.21
C ALA A 43 -12.58 3.13 -27.78
N PRO A 44 -12.67 2.00 -27.05
CA PRO A 44 -12.16 0.73 -27.56
C PRO A 44 -12.81 0.28 -28.87
N TRP A 45 -14.11 0.54 -29.04
CA TRP A 45 -14.87 0.38 -30.27
C TRP A 45 -16.13 1.26 -30.26
N ALA A 46 -16.83 1.36 -31.38
CA ALA A 46 -17.87 2.36 -31.61
C ALA A 46 -19.12 2.18 -30.72
N GLU A 47 -19.51 0.94 -30.46
CA GLU A 47 -20.74 0.56 -29.77
C GLU A 47 -20.75 0.95 -28.29
N ILE A 48 -19.57 1.05 -27.67
CA ILE A 48 -19.41 1.44 -26.26
C ILE A 48 -18.87 2.87 -26.08
N ARG A 49 -18.77 3.62 -27.19
CA ARG A 49 -18.21 4.97 -27.20
C ARG A 49 -19.10 5.92 -26.41
N PRO A 50 -18.58 6.61 -25.37
CA PRO A 50 -19.32 7.64 -24.67
C PRO A 50 -19.40 8.92 -25.51
N GLU A 51 -20.28 9.83 -25.09
CA GLU A 51 -20.30 11.18 -25.63
C GLU A 51 -19.18 12.01 -25.02
N PHE A 52 -18.50 12.80 -25.86
CA PHE A 52 -17.45 13.73 -25.45
C PHE A 52 -17.87 15.17 -25.75
N VAL A 53 -17.79 16.05 -24.77
CA VAL A 53 -18.12 17.47 -24.90
C VAL A 53 -17.00 18.32 -24.32
N TRP A 54 -16.64 19.41 -25.01
CA TRP A 54 -15.70 20.41 -24.51
C TRP A 54 -16.35 21.78 -24.45
N SER A 55 -16.26 22.41 -23.28
CA SER A 55 -16.85 23.72 -23.01
C SER A 55 -15.75 24.70 -22.54
N PRO A 56 -15.23 25.59 -23.41
CA PRO A 56 -14.06 26.43 -23.12
C PRO A 56 -14.24 27.45 -21.99
N LYS A 57 -15.49 27.79 -21.62
CA LYS A 57 -15.83 28.79 -20.58
C LYS A 57 -16.97 28.29 -19.69
N ALA A 58 -16.98 27.01 -19.35
CA ALA A 58 -18.06 26.41 -18.55
C ALA A 58 -18.03 26.82 -17.07
N HIS A 59 -16.89 27.26 -16.54
CA HIS A 59 -16.77 27.59 -15.11
C HIS A 59 -15.96 28.87 -14.89
N ASP A 60 -16.47 29.81 -14.10
CA ASP A 60 -15.81 31.10 -13.85
C ASP A 60 -14.43 30.95 -13.19
N VAL A 61 -14.25 29.92 -12.36
CA VAL A 61 -12.99 29.65 -11.62
C VAL A 61 -12.07 28.68 -12.35
N TYR A 62 -12.63 27.77 -13.15
CA TYR A 62 -11.88 26.64 -13.72
C TYR A 62 -11.72 26.71 -15.24
N GLY A 63 -12.43 27.62 -15.90
CA GLY A 63 -12.34 27.88 -17.32
C GLY A 63 -12.97 26.76 -18.14
N ALA A 64 -12.13 26.03 -18.87
CA ALA A 64 -12.54 24.95 -19.75
C ALA A 64 -12.91 23.69 -18.95
N VAL A 65 -14.01 23.06 -19.35
CA VAL A 65 -14.46 21.78 -18.80
C VAL A 65 -14.61 20.76 -19.94
N TRP A 66 -14.14 19.55 -19.68
CA TRP A 66 -14.31 18.40 -20.54
C TRP A 66 -15.26 17.41 -19.90
N THR A 67 -16.32 17.05 -20.61
CA THR A 67 -17.36 16.16 -20.11
C THR A 67 -17.35 14.87 -20.90
N ILE A 68 -17.40 13.74 -20.19
CA ILE A 68 -17.63 12.42 -20.77
C ILE A 68 -18.94 11.89 -20.19
N THR A 69 -19.88 11.51 -21.05
CA THR A 69 -21.18 10.93 -20.64
C THR A 69 -21.29 9.50 -21.16
N GLY A 70 -21.48 8.56 -20.25
CA GLY A 70 -21.62 7.15 -20.56
C GLY A 70 -22.90 6.88 -21.35
N ASN A 71 -22.85 5.91 -22.25
CA ASN A 71 -24.06 5.39 -22.89
C ASN A 71 -24.83 4.51 -21.89
N SER A 72 -25.93 3.88 -22.33
CA SER A 72 -26.71 2.96 -21.50
C SER A 72 -26.05 1.59 -21.28
N GLU A 73 -24.93 1.30 -21.97
CA GLU A 73 -24.31 -0.02 -21.91
C GLU A 73 -23.51 -0.18 -20.61
N PRO A 74 -23.68 -1.30 -19.87
CA PRO A 74 -22.88 -1.58 -18.68
C PRO A 74 -21.37 -1.59 -18.97
N GLY A 75 -20.99 -1.96 -20.19
CA GLY A 75 -19.61 -1.98 -20.69
C GLY A 75 -19.13 -0.66 -21.31
N GLY A 76 -19.90 0.43 -21.22
CA GLY A 76 -19.52 1.74 -21.74
C GLY A 76 -18.13 2.16 -21.29
N HIS A 77 -17.26 2.53 -22.25
CA HIS A 77 -15.86 2.86 -21.98
C HIS A 77 -15.31 3.84 -23.01
N GLY A 78 -14.74 4.95 -22.55
CA GLY A 78 -13.94 5.84 -23.36
C GLY A 78 -13.10 6.78 -22.53
N TRP A 79 -12.25 7.56 -23.19
CA TRP A 79 -11.36 8.52 -22.53
C TRP A 79 -10.98 9.67 -23.44
N LEU A 80 -10.63 10.79 -22.82
CA LEU A 80 -9.95 11.88 -23.49
C LEU A 80 -8.44 11.67 -23.37
N LYS A 81 -7.73 11.77 -24.49
CA LYS A 81 -6.29 11.53 -24.60
C LYS A 81 -5.54 12.78 -25.03
N LYS A 82 -4.38 13.05 -24.42
CA LYS A 82 -3.45 14.10 -24.84
C LYS A 82 -1.99 13.72 -24.56
N SER A 83 -1.12 14.00 -25.53
CA SER A 83 0.33 13.78 -25.41
C SER A 83 1.05 15.06 -24.96
N TYR A 84 2.01 14.89 -24.05
CA TYR A 84 2.88 15.94 -23.53
C TYR A 84 4.34 15.56 -23.80
N PRO A 85 5.17 16.48 -24.30
CA PRO A 85 6.61 16.23 -24.39
C PRO A 85 7.21 16.17 -22.98
N VAL A 86 8.08 15.20 -22.73
CA VAL A 86 8.83 15.06 -21.47
C VAL A 86 10.31 14.81 -21.75
N GLN A 87 11.16 15.12 -20.79
CA GLN A 87 12.61 14.94 -20.90
C GLN A 87 13.08 13.76 -20.05
N ARG A 88 14.13 13.08 -20.51
CA ARG A 88 14.80 12.00 -19.77
C ARG A 88 15.26 12.49 -18.39
N GLY A 89 14.97 11.73 -17.34
CA GLY A 89 15.41 12.02 -15.98
C GLY A 89 14.71 13.21 -15.33
N GLN A 90 13.70 13.78 -16.00
CA GLN A 90 12.82 14.79 -15.43
C GLN A 90 11.88 14.14 -14.40
N THR A 91 11.46 14.92 -13.41
CA THR A 91 10.30 14.59 -12.58
C THR A 91 9.15 15.51 -12.97
N VAL A 92 7.95 14.94 -13.10
CA VAL A 92 6.75 15.68 -13.48
C VAL A 92 5.68 15.52 -12.42
N LYS A 93 4.90 16.57 -12.20
CA LYS A 93 3.68 16.55 -11.40
C LYS A 93 2.48 16.65 -12.34
N PHE A 94 1.53 15.75 -12.17
CA PHE A 94 0.24 15.82 -12.85
C PHE A 94 -0.85 16.22 -11.87
N GLU A 95 -1.72 17.14 -12.27
CA GLU A 95 -2.92 17.54 -11.52
C GLU A 95 -4.12 17.69 -12.44
N VAL A 96 -5.29 17.30 -11.95
CA VAL A 96 -6.58 17.53 -12.62
C VAL A 96 -7.69 17.61 -11.58
N LEU A 97 -8.78 18.30 -11.92
CA LEU A 97 -10.02 18.30 -11.16
C LEU A 97 -11.03 17.37 -11.81
N ARG A 98 -11.73 16.59 -10.99
CA ARG A 98 -12.78 15.65 -11.40
C ARG A 98 -14.08 15.97 -10.67
N ARG A 99 -15.21 15.92 -11.36
CA ARG A 99 -16.54 15.92 -10.74
C ARG A 99 -17.41 14.84 -11.38
N CYS A 100 -17.98 13.98 -10.55
CA CYS A 100 -18.77 12.83 -11.00
C CYS A 100 -20.25 13.02 -10.69
N HIS A 101 -21.11 12.52 -11.57
CA HIS A 101 -22.56 12.52 -11.44
C HIS A 101 -23.09 11.14 -11.79
N ASP A 102 -23.89 10.55 -10.91
CA ASP A 102 -24.52 9.24 -11.13
C ASP A 102 -23.50 8.13 -11.44
N ILE A 103 -22.41 8.09 -10.67
CA ILE A 103 -21.35 7.07 -10.76
C ILE A 103 -21.19 6.42 -9.38
N ASP A 104 -21.52 5.13 -9.27
CA ASP A 104 -21.47 4.39 -8.01
C ASP A 104 -20.06 4.33 -7.40
N SER A 105 -19.04 4.11 -8.25
CA SER A 105 -17.65 3.99 -7.81
C SER A 105 -16.73 4.91 -8.63
N PRO A 106 -16.65 6.22 -8.30
CA PRO A 106 -15.83 7.19 -9.03
C PRO A 106 -14.38 6.73 -9.22
N ARG A 107 -13.74 6.23 -8.15
CA ARG A 107 -12.35 5.73 -8.16
C ARG A 107 -12.07 4.66 -9.22
N ARG A 108 -13.05 3.80 -9.50
CA ARG A 108 -12.95 2.66 -10.44
C ARG A 108 -13.43 3.01 -11.84
N SER A 109 -14.43 3.88 -11.94
CA SER A 109 -15.07 4.25 -13.20
C SER A 109 -14.46 5.48 -13.86
N THR A 110 -13.65 6.27 -13.15
CA THR A 110 -13.04 7.49 -13.69
C THR A 110 -11.55 7.59 -13.37
N PRO A 111 -10.72 6.60 -13.77
CA PRO A 111 -9.29 6.67 -13.54
C PRO A 111 -8.63 7.69 -14.47
N VAL A 112 -7.55 8.29 -13.97
CA VAL A 112 -6.54 8.93 -14.83
C VAL A 112 -5.45 7.91 -15.10
N ARG A 113 -4.96 7.84 -16.33
CA ARG A 113 -3.83 7.00 -16.73
C ARG A 113 -2.76 7.84 -17.39
N ILE A 114 -1.51 7.69 -16.97
CA ILE A 114 -0.34 8.35 -17.59
C ILE A 114 0.59 7.27 -18.11
N SER A 115 0.79 7.23 -19.42
CA SER A 115 1.64 6.23 -20.07
C SER A 115 2.91 6.86 -20.63
N TRP A 116 4.03 6.14 -20.54
CA TRP A 116 5.36 6.62 -20.94
C TRP A 116 5.78 6.05 -22.29
N LEU A 117 5.96 6.92 -23.28
CA LEU A 117 6.23 6.53 -24.67
C LEU A 117 7.56 7.11 -25.19
N ASP A 118 8.20 6.37 -26.10
CA ASP A 118 9.35 6.83 -26.87
C ASP A 118 8.94 7.77 -28.02
N ALA A 119 9.92 8.23 -28.81
CA ALA A 119 9.68 9.15 -29.92
C ALA A 119 8.84 8.56 -31.06
N ASN A 120 8.74 7.23 -31.13
CA ASN A 120 7.94 6.50 -32.11
C ASN A 120 6.54 6.15 -31.58
N GLY A 121 6.18 6.58 -30.36
CA GLY A 121 4.89 6.30 -29.75
C GLY A 121 4.79 4.90 -29.16
N LYS A 122 5.91 4.22 -28.86
CA LYS A 122 5.91 2.90 -28.22
C LYS A 122 6.14 3.02 -26.72
N MET A 123 5.44 2.21 -25.92
CA MET A 123 5.68 2.09 -24.48
C MET A 123 7.13 1.74 -24.18
N VAL A 124 7.73 2.47 -23.24
CA VAL A 124 9.13 2.26 -22.83
C VAL A 124 9.27 1.17 -21.76
N SER A 125 10.49 0.68 -21.59
CA SER A 125 10.84 -0.20 -20.46
C SER A 125 10.95 0.60 -19.16
N ALA A 126 10.69 -0.07 -18.03
CA ALA A 126 10.94 0.52 -16.71
C ALA A 126 12.45 0.67 -16.48
N ASP A 127 12.84 1.69 -15.72
CA ASP A 127 14.21 1.85 -15.27
C ASP A 127 14.56 0.77 -14.24
N VAL A 128 15.67 0.06 -14.47
CA VAL A 128 16.13 -1.01 -13.59
C VAL A 128 16.98 -0.40 -12.47
N PRO A 129 16.65 -0.64 -11.19
CA PRO A 129 17.48 -0.20 -10.08
C PRO A 129 18.91 -0.76 -10.20
N PRO A 130 19.95 0.01 -9.87
CA PRO A 130 21.35 -0.45 -9.98
C PRO A 130 21.61 -1.79 -9.26
N ALA A 131 20.99 -2.00 -8.09
CA ALA A 131 21.12 -3.24 -7.31
C ALA A 131 20.58 -4.50 -8.03
N LEU A 132 19.77 -4.32 -9.08
CA LEU A 132 19.15 -5.40 -9.84
C LEU A 132 19.66 -5.49 -11.28
N ALA A 133 20.63 -4.65 -11.67
CA ALA A 133 21.11 -4.53 -13.04
C ALA A 133 21.68 -5.84 -13.62
N ASP A 134 22.40 -6.61 -12.79
CA ASP A 134 23.06 -7.86 -13.20
C ASP A 134 22.18 -9.10 -13.09
N GLN A 135 20.95 -8.97 -12.56
CA GLN A 135 20.06 -10.12 -12.43
C GLN A 135 19.54 -10.55 -13.83
N PRO A 136 19.44 -11.87 -14.10
CA PRO A 136 18.92 -12.37 -15.37
C PRO A 136 17.40 -12.18 -15.47
N GLY A 137 16.88 -11.97 -16.69
CA GLY A 137 15.44 -11.92 -17.01
C GLY A 137 15.04 -10.73 -17.89
N SER A 138 13.79 -10.70 -18.34
CA SER A 138 13.24 -9.56 -19.08
C SER A 138 13.06 -8.34 -18.18
N ILE A 139 13.21 -7.15 -18.78
CA ILE A 139 12.86 -5.88 -18.14
C ILE A 139 11.39 -5.59 -18.47
N PRO A 140 10.53 -5.33 -17.47
CA PRO A 140 9.13 -5.01 -17.71
C PRO A 140 8.97 -3.67 -18.45
N ARG A 141 7.76 -3.41 -18.93
CA ARG A 141 7.41 -2.06 -19.39
C ARG A 141 7.33 -1.10 -18.20
N ALA A 142 7.51 0.18 -18.47
CA ALA A 142 7.09 1.21 -17.55
C ALA A 142 5.57 1.20 -17.54
N GLU A 143 4.99 0.56 -16.53
CA GLU A 143 3.55 0.47 -16.39
C GLU A 143 2.93 1.86 -16.17
N PRO A 144 1.66 2.06 -16.57
CA PRO A 144 1.02 3.35 -16.45
C PRO A 144 0.91 3.84 -15.00
N GLU A 145 0.99 5.15 -14.82
CA GLU A 145 0.77 5.81 -13.54
C GLU A 145 -0.68 6.21 -13.34
N HIS A 146 -1.11 6.19 -12.09
CA HIS A 146 -2.48 6.52 -11.71
C HIS A 146 -2.52 7.56 -10.58
N PRO A 147 -2.72 8.84 -10.89
CA PRO A 147 -2.90 9.91 -9.91
C PRO A 147 -3.94 9.55 -8.84
N LEU A 148 -3.57 9.77 -7.58
CA LEU A 148 -4.41 9.44 -6.43
C LEU A 148 -5.51 10.48 -6.24
N ASP A 149 -6.65 10.03 -5.73
CA ASP A 149 -7.75 10.89 -5.31
C ASP A 149 -7.30 11.68 -4.06
N GLY A 150 -7.37 13.00 -4.15
CA GLY A 150 -6.99 13.93 -3.10
C GLY A 150 -8.20 14.64 -2.49
N GLU A 151 -7.97 15.89 -2.04
CA GLU A 151 -8.98 16.69 -1.36
C GLU A 151 -10.26 16.90 -2.18
N GLU A 152 -11.40 16.82 -1.49
CA GLU A 152 -12.68 17.29 -2.01
C GLU A 152 -12.76 18.81 -1.85
N LEU A 153 -13.18 19.47 -2.92
CA LEU A 153 -13.35 20.91 -3.07
C LEU A 153 -14.85 21.25 -3.13
N ALA A 154 -15.16 22.54 -3.05
CA ALA A 154 -16.54 23.01 -3.16
C ALA A 154 -17.27 22.49 -4.42
N ASN A 155 -18.57 22.23 -4.28
CA ASN A 155 -19.47 21.79 -5.35
C ASN A 155 -19.12 20.42 -5.98
N GLY A 156 -18.58 19.50 -5.17
CA GLY A 156 -18.34 18.11 -5.56
C GLY A 156 -17.13 17.90 -6.49
N TRP A 157 -16.28 18.91 -6.65
CA TRP A 157 -15.02 18.76 -7.36
C TRP A 157 -14.00 18.06 -6.46
N GLN A 158 -13.19 17.19 -7.03
CA GLN A 158 -12.12 16.51 -6.32
C GLN A 158 -10.81 16.68 -7.09
N ARG A 159 -9.71 16.95 -6.38
CA ARG A 159 -8.39 17.00 -7.01
C ARG A 159 -7.81 15.60 -7.13
N LEU A 160 -7.29 15.26 -8.30
CA LEU A 160 -6.44 14.10 -8.51
C LEU A 160 -5.02 14.60 -8.79
N SER A 161 -4.02 14.01 -8.14
CA SER A 161 -2.63 14.48 -8.22
C SER A 161 -1.63 13.34 -8.08
N GLY A 162 -0.44 13.53 -8.65
CA GLY A 162 0.69 12.63 -8.45
C GLY A 162 1.98 13.21 -9.02
N THR A 163 3.10 12.84 -8.42
CA THR A 163 4.44 13.20 -8.89
C THR A 163 5.18 11.94 -9.32
N TYR A 164 5.82 11.99 -10.49
CA TYR A 164 6.37 10.82 -11.14
C TYR A 164 7.75 11.10 -11.74
N ALA A 165 8.68 10.17 -11.55
CA ALA A 165 9.92 10.16 -12.30
C ALA A 165 9.64 9.69 -13.74
N VAL A 166 10.06 10.48 -14.73
CA VAL A 166 9.94 10.12 -16.14
C VAL A 166 10.97 9.02 -16.45
N PRO A 167 10.53 7.84 -16.94
CA PRO A 167 11.46 6.76 -17.29
C PRO A 167 12.52 7.23 -18.28
N SER A 168 13.74 6.72 -18.15
CA SER A 168 14.90 7.26 -18.86
C SER A 168 14.80 7.21 -20.39
N ALA A 169 14.02 6.29 -20.94
CA ALA A 169 13.78 6.15 -22.37
C ALA A 169 12.56 6.92 -22.90
N ALA A 170 11.74 7.53 -22.02
CA ALA A 170 10.53 8.23 -22.40
C ALA A 170 10.83 9.63 -22.96
N THR A 171 10.11 9.98 -24.02
CA THR A 171 10.09 11.33 -24.62
C THR A 171 8.69 11.95 -24.61
N GLN A 172 7.68 11.14 -24.34
CA GLN A 172 6.28 11.55 -24.32
C GLN A 172 5.57 10.95 -23.10
N ALA A 173 4.74 11.75 -22.45
CA ALA A 173 3.73 11.31 -21.49
C ALA A 173 2.36 11.42 -22.15
N VAL A 174 1.62 10.32 -22.22
CA VAL A 174 0.25 10.29 -22.72
C VAL A 174 -0.69 10.25 -21.52
N VAL A 175 -1.45 11.32 -21.33
CA VAL A 175 -2.47 11.43 -20.27
C VAL A 175 -3.83 11.04 -20.84
N GLU A 176 -4.54 10.21 -20.10
CA GLU A 176 -5.88 9.74 -20.43
C GLU A 176 -6.85 9.94 -19.25
N LEU A 177 -7.99 10.57 -19.53
CA LEU A 177 -9.05 10.87 -18.57
C LEU A 177 -10.25 9.98 -18.89
N HIS A 178 -10.50 8.95 -18.09
CA HIS A 178 -11.46 7.90 -18.44
C HIS A 178 -12.86 8.10 -17.88
N LEU A 179 -13.83 7.54 -18.60
CA LEU A 179 -15.10 7.07 -18.04
C LEU A 179 -15.29 5.61 -18.46
N GLN A 180 -15.54 4.72 -17.50
CA GLN A 180 -15.71 3.29 -17.72
C GLN A 180 -16.72 2.69 -16.75
N TRP A 181 -17.50 1.70 -17.21
CA TRP A 181 -18.41 0.90 -16.37
C TRP A 181 -19.38 1.75 -15.54
N ALA A 182 -19.89 2.82 -16.12
CA ALA A 182 -20.81 3.76 -15.50
C ALA A 182 -21.95 4.10 -16.47
N PRO A 183 -22.88 3.15 -16.71
CA PRO A 183 -23.98 3.36 -17.64
C PRO A 183 -24.81 4.59 -17.24
N GLY A 184 -24.96 5.55 -18.17
CA GLY A 184 -25.63 6.84 -17.95
C GLY A 184 -24.88 7.82 -17.03
N GLY A 185 -23.80 7.39 -16.39
CA GLY A 185 -22.98 8.23 -15.52
C GLY A 185 -22.21 9.29 -16.30
N ARG A 186 -21.88 10.40 -15.65
CA ARG A 186 -21.18 11.53 -16.26
C ARG A 186 -19.99 11.97 -15.40
N VAL A 187 -18.87 12.24 -16.05
CA VAL A 187 -17.69 12.85 -15.43
C VAL A 187 -17.30 14.14 -16.13
N GLU A 188 -16.94 15.14 -15.33
CA GLU A 188 -16.39 16.41 -15.78
C GLU A 188 -14.94 16.54 -15.29
N TRP A 189 -14.08 17.02 -16.18
CA TRP A 189 -12.66 17.25 -15.93
C TRP A 189 -12.34 18.72 -16.14
N ALA A 190 -11.47 19.28 -15.29
CA ALA A 190 -10.99 20.65 -15.43
C ALA A 190 -9.53 20.77 -14.98
N LYS A 191 -8.83 21.77 -15.53
CA LYS A 191 -7.41 22.08 -15.26
C LYS A 191 -6.45 20.87 -15.30
N PRO A 192 -6.44 20.05 -16.36
CA PRO A 192 -5.43 19.01 -16.51
C PRO A 192 -4.06 19.64 -16.82
N GLU A 193 -3.11 19.51 -15.90
CA GLU A 193 -1.79 20.10 -15.98
C GLU A 193 -0.71 19.03 -15.74
N LEU A 194 0.27 18.95 -16.65
CA LEU A 194 1.49 18.18 -16.47
C LEU A 194 2.66 19.17 -16.46
N ILE A 195 3.26 19.37 -15.30
CA ILE A 195 4.29 20.38 -15.08
C ILE A 195 5.58 19.72 -14.59
N SER A 196 6.72 20.35 -14.88
CA SER A 196 7.99 19.94 -14.29
C SER A 196 7.94 20.09 -12.77
N SER A 197 8.56 19.17 -12.06
CA SER A 197 8.67 19.19 -10.61
C SER A 197 10.10 18.84 -10.18
N GLU A 198 10.42 19.15 -8.93
CA GLU A 198 11.65 18.69 -8.31
C GLU A 198 11.65 17.16 -8.18
N PRO A 199 12.82 16.50 -8.20
CA PRO A 199 12.92 15.08 -7.92
C PRO A 199 12.24 14.70 -6.61
N ILE A 200 11.57 13.54 -6.59
CA ILE A 200 10.97 13.00 -5.37
C ILE A 200 12.12 12.64 -4.42
N PRO A 201 12.28 13.35 -3.28
CA PRO A 201 13.35 13.01 -2.35
C PRO A 201 13.06 11.65 -1.70
N PRO A 202 14.09 10.85 -1.37
CA PRO A 202 13.88 9.63 -0.60
C PRO A 202 13.28 9.97 0.77
N ARG A 203 12.34 9.15 1.24
CA ARG A 203 11.83 9.16 2.62
C ARG A 203 12.46 8.01 3.38
N THR A 204 13.72 8.20 3.73
CA THR A 204 14.50 7.21 4.48
C THR A 204 13.97 7.05 5.90
N VAL A 205 13.69 5.81 6.29
CA VAL A 205 13.24 5.44 7.63
C VAL A 205 13.97 4.19 8.09
N ARG A 206 14.34 4.13 9.37
CA ARG A 206 14.89 2.93 10.02
C ARG A 206 13.82 2.25 10.84
N LEU A 207 13.42 1.07 10.38
CA LEU A 207 12.45 0.21 11.04
C LEU A 207 13.19 -0.78 11.94
N ALA A 208 12.64 -1.06 13.12
CA ALA A 208 13.27 -1.94 14.09
C ALA A 208 12.27 -2.89 14.75
N THR A 209 12.74 -4.09 15.04
CA THR A 209 12.00 -5.12 15.77
C THR A 209 12.84 -5.69 16.90
N VAL A 210 12.18 -6.08 17.99
CA VAL A 210 12.82 -6.68 19.16
C VAL A 210 12.45 -8.17 19.23
N HIS A 211 13.42 -9.02 19.54
CA HIS A 211 13.18 -10.43 19.82
C HIS A 211 13.43 -10.72 21.30
N TYR A 212 12.38 -10.62 22.12
CA TYR A 212 12.50 -10.75 23.57
C TYR A 212 11.23 -11.32 24.20
N TYR A 213 11.39 -12.22 25.17
CA TYR A 213 10.32 -12.78 25.98
C TYR A 213 10.39 -12.21 27.40
N PRO A 214 9.42 -11.38 27.83
CA PRO A 214 9.39 -10.82 29.18
C PRO A 214 9.25 -11.88 30.28
N THR A 215 9.95 -11.67 31.39
CA THR A 215 9.97 -12.58 32.55
C THR A 215 9.64 -11.90 33.88
N GLY A 216 9.20 -10.65 33.82
CA GLY A 216 8.78 -9.87 34.99
C GLY A 216 7.65 -10.52 35.77
N LYS A 217 7.53 -10.15 37.05
CA LYS A 217 6.51 -10.67 37.98
C LYS A 217 5.28 -9.76 38.06
N SER A 218 5.31 -8.61 37.37
CA SER A 218 4.20 -7.67 37.29
C SER A 218 4.13 -7.02 35.92
N PRO A 219 2.97 -6.44 35.55
CA PRO A 219 2.81 -5.83 34.22
C PRO A 219 3.85 -4.76 33.92
N ILE A 220 4.17 -3.90 34.89
CA ILE A 220 5.16 -2.85 34.70
C ILE A 220 6.60 -3.37 34.69
N GLU A 221 6.89 -4.49 35.36
CA GLU A 221 8.22 -5.12 35.29
C GLU A 221 8.51 -5.64 33.88
N ASN A 222 7.53 -6.25 33.21
CA ASN A 222 7.67 -6.66 31.81
C ASN A 222 8.00 -5.48 30.90
N CYS A 223 7.30 -4.35 31.09
CA CYS A 223 7.56 -3.15 30.30
C CYS A 223 9.01 -2.66 30.52
N LYS A 224 9.49 -2.69 31.77
CA LYS A 224 10.83 -2.23 32.12
C LYS A 224 11.96 -3.05 31.53
N GLU A 225 11.75 -4.34 31.30
CA GLU A 225 12.74 -5.20 30.65
C GLU A 225 13.03 -4.80 29.20
N TYR A 226 12.15 -4.03 28.54
CA TYR A 226 12.36 -3.56 27.17
C TYR A 226 13.26 -2.33 27.04
N ALA A 227 13.52 -1.59 28.12
CA ALA A 227 14.35 -0.38 28.08
C ALA A 227 15.68 -0.54 27.34
N PRO A 228 16.53 -1.56 27.63
CA PRO A 228 17.81 -1.72 26.93
C PRO A 228 17.67 -1.98 25.43
N TYR A 229 16.59 -2.65 24.99
CA TYR A 229 16.37 -2.93 23.56
C TYR A 229 15.84 -1.72 22.81
N VAL A 230 15.02 -0.90 23.46
CA VAL A 230 14.58 0.38 22.91
C VAL A 230 15.77 1.33 22.78
N GLU A 231 16.64 1.39 23.80
CA GLU A 231 17.88 2.17 23.76
C GLU A 231 18.83 1.67 22.67
N GLU A 232 19.01 0.35 22.52
CA GLU A 232 19.82 -0.23 21.45
C GLU A 232 19.27 0.13 20.05
N ALA A 233 17.96 0.03 19.84
CA ALA A 233 17.35 0.45 18.59
C ALA A 233 17.57 1.95 18.31
N ALA A 234 17.47 2.79 19.35
CA ALA A 234 17.74 4.22 19.26
C ALA A 234 19.21 4.50 18.88
N ASN A 235 20.15 3.77 19.48
CA ASN A 235 21.59 3.88 19.17
C ASN A 235 21.90 3.48 17.72
N GLN A 236 21.09 2.59 17.13
CA GLN A 236 21.14 2.24 15.71
C GLN A 236 20.36 3.21 14.79
N GLY A 237 19.76 4.26 15.36
CA GLY A 237 19.05 5.32 14.64
C GLY A 237 17.63 4.94 14.23
N ALA A 238 16.99 3.97 14.89
CA ALA A 238 15.62 3.56 14.55
C ALA A 238 14.62 4.72 14.70
N ASN A 239 13.76 4.91 13.68
CA ASN A 239 12.64 5.84 13.72
C ASN A 239 11.38 5.19 14.32
N LEU A 240 11.22 3.88 14.13
CA LEU A 240 10.11 3.07 14.63
C LEU A 240 10.63 1.75 15.22
N VAL A 241 10.26 1.44 16.45
CA VAL A 241 10.47 0.13 17.09
C VAL A 241 9.12 -0.57 17.30
N VAL A 242 9.03 -1.84 16.93
CA VAL A 242 7.86 -2.70 17.22
C VAL A 242 8.22 -3.70 18.30
N LEU A 243 7.38 -3.75 19.34
CA LEU A 243 7.49 -4.66 20.48
C LEU A 243 6.45 -5.78 20.42
N GLY A 244 6.52 -6.72 21.36
CA GLY A 244 5.64 -7.89 21.39
C GLY A 244 4.17 -7.59 21.69
N GLU A 245 3.32 -8.60 21.49
CA GLU A 245 1.88 -8.56 21.81
C GLU A 245 1.65 -8.55 23.32
N THR A 246 0.67 -7.78 23.81
CA THR A 246 0.24 -7.78 25.23
C THR A 246 1.40 -7.83 26.24
N VAL A 247 2.45 -7.01 26.04
CA VAL A 247 3.67 -7.01 26.87
C VAL A 247 3.39 -7.05 28.38
N PRO A 248 2.46 -6.24 28.92
CA PRO A 248 2.19 -6.24 30.37
C PRO A 248 1.54 -7.53 30.89
N TYR A 249 0.98 -8.37 30.01
CA TYR A 249 0.31 -9.62 30.37
C TYR A 249 1.26 -10.82 30.50
N VAL A 250 2.36 -10.81 29.72
CA VAL A 250 3.26 -11.97 29.56
C VAL A 250 3.76 -12.50 30.91
N ALA A 251 3.58 -13.79 31.19
CA ALA A 251 4.07 -14.46 32.40
C ALA A 251 3.54 -13.95 33.77
N VAL A 252 2.59 -13.01 33.83
CA VAL A 252 2.10 -12.40 35.10
C VAL A 252 1.06 -13.26 35.86
N LYS A 253 0.63 -14.42 35.31
CA LYS A 253 -0.39 -15.33 35.92
C LYS A 253 -1.68 -14.62 36.36
N LYS A 254 -2.18 -13.72 35.52
CA LYS A 254 -3.45 -13.00 35.69
C LYS A 254 -4.36 -13.26 34.49
N THR A 255 -5.62 -12.89 34.60
CA THR A 255 -6.56 -12.80 33.47
C THR A 255 -6.35 -11.52 32.67
N PRO A 256 -6.79 -11.44 31.41
CA PRO A 256 -6.76 -10.19 30.63
C PRO A 256 -7.41 -9.01 31.38
N ARG A 257 -8.55 -9.23 32.04
CA ARG A 257 -9.26 -8.19 32.80
C ARG A 257 -8.47 -7.64 33.99
N GLU A 258 -7.68 -8.48 34.66
CA GLU A 258 -6.89 -8.11 35.84
C GLU A 258 -5.60 -7.33 35.50
N VAL A 259 -5.15 -7.41 34.25
CA VAL A 259 -4.02 -6.60 33.74
C VAL A 259 -4.46 -5.44 32.85
N ALA A 260 -5.74 -5.40 32.46
CA ALA A 260 -6.25 -4.39 31.55
C ALA A 260 -6.20 -2.99 32.19
N GLU A 261 -5.84 -2.00 31.38
CA GLU A 261 -5.65 -0.61 31.80
C GLU A 261 -6.19 0.36 30.74
N PRO A 262 -6.57 1.61 31.13
CA PRO A 262 -7.00 2.60 30.15
C PRO A 262 -5.86 2.98 29.18
N ILE A 263 -6.22 3.44 27.99
CA ILE A 263 -5.31 4.09 27.07
C ILE A 263 -5.75 5.56 26.91
N PRO A 264 -4.92 6.54 27.29
CA PRO A 264 -3.59 6.41 27.90
C PRO A 264 -3.64 5.89 29.36
N GLY A 265 -2.54 5.24 29.79
CA GLY A 265 -2.37 4.63 31.10
C GLY A 265 -0.91 4.17 31.38
N PRO A 266 -0.67 3.36 32.42
CA PRO A 266 0.67 3.04 32.92
C PRO A 266 1.68 2.52 31.88
N THR A 267 1.27 1.62 30.97
CA THR A 267 2.16 1.11 29.91
C THR A 267 2.48 2.20 28.88
N THR A 268 1.48 2.96 28.44
CA THR A 268 1.70 4.05 27.48
C THR A 268 2.50 5.20 28.07
N ASP A 269 2.37 5.48 29.38
CA ASP A 269 3.17 6.48 30.08
C ASP A 269 4.64 6.05 30.17
N TYR A 270 4.88 4.78 30.49
CA TYR A 270 6.22 4.22 30.56
C TYR A 270 6.92 4.23 29.19
N PHE A 271 6.30 3.62 28.18
CA PHE A 271 6.89 3.61 26.83
C PHE A 271 6.87 4.99 26.17
N GLY A 272 5.91 5.86 26.52
CA GLY A 272 5.91 7.27 26.09
C GLY A 272 7.12 8.02 26.64
N THR A 273 7.54 7.74 27.87
CA THR A 273 8.78 8.28 28.44
C THR A 273 10.01 7.82 27.65
N LEU A 274 10.10 6.52 27.32
CA LEU A 274 11.21 5.98 26.50
C LEU A 274 11.21 6.56 25.09
N SER A 275 10.04 6.61 24.44
CA SER A 275 9.85 7.20 23.12
C SER A 275 10.31 8.65 23.08
N LYS A 276 9.95 9.45 24.10
CA LYS A 276 10.42 10.83 24.26
C LYS A 276 11.92 10.94 24.53
N GLN A 277 12.45 10.08 25.40
CA GLN A 277 13.86 10.06 25.76
C GLN A 277 14.75 9.79 24.55
N HIS A 278 14.32 8.88 23.68
CA HIS A 278 15.09 8.43 22.52
C HIS A 278 14.68 9.07 21.20
N GLY A 279 13.60 9.86 21.16
CA GLY A 279 13.13 10.56 19.96
C GLY A 279 12.68 9.61 18.86
N LEU A 280 12.06 8.48 19.21
CA LEU A 280 11.60 7.45 18.26
C LEU A 280 10.13 7.08 18.48
N HIS A 281 9.52 6.44 17.49
CA HIS A 281 8.18 5.88 17.60
C HIS A 281 8.24 4.47 18.20
N ILE A 282 7.28 4.13 19.06
CA ILE A 282 7.16 2.78 19.64
C ILE A 282 5.76 2.26 19.33
N VAL A 283 5.68 1.02 18.83
CA VAL A 283 4.45 0.24 18.80
C VAL A 283 4.54 -0.86 19.84
N VAL A 284 3.59 -0.88 20.77
CA VAL A 284 3.45 -1.91 21.80
C VAL A 284 1.99 -2.33 21.91
N SER A 285 1.74 -3.58 22.26
CA SER A 285 0.38 -4.06 22.53
C SER A 285 0.15 -4.36 24.01
N LEU A 286 -1.09 -4.11 24.45
CA LEU A 286 -1.58 -4.26 25.83
C LEU A 286 -3.08 -4.60 25.83
N PHE A 287 -3.60 -5.04 26.97
CA PHE A 287 -5.06 -5.15 27.15
C PHE A 287 -5.63 -3.80 27.60
N GLU A 288 -6.45 -3.19 26.74
CA GLU A 288 -7.13 -1.93 27.02
C GLU A 288 -8.40 -2.20 27.84
N LEU A 289 -8.63 -1.40 28.88
CA LEU A 289 -9.91 -1.30 29.56
C LEU A 289 -10.65 -0.03 29.13
N ASP A 290 -11.79 -0.19 28.47
CA ASP A 290 -12.68 0.91 28.07
C ASP A 290 -14.11 0.64 28.56
N GLY A 291 -14.54 1.41 29.57
CA GLY A 291 -15.70 1.06 30.39
C GLY A 291 -15.50 -0.32 31.04
N ASP A 292 -16.42 -1.24 30.76
CA ASP A 292 -16.35 -2.63 31.21
C ASP A 292 -15.77 -3.59 30.17
N SER A 293 -15.44 -3.10 28.97
CA SER A 293 -14.91 -3.91 27.87
C SER A 293 -13.39 -3.99 27.90
N VAL A 294 -12.86 -5.18 27.62
CA VAL A 294 -11.41 -5.42 27.49
C VAL A 294 -11.08 -5.64 26.03
N TYR A 295 -10.08 -4.94 25.49
CA TYR A 295 -9.63 -5.12 24.10
C TYR A 295 -8.15 -5.51 24.08
N ASN A 296 -7.74 -6.39 23.16
CA ASN A 296 -6.32 -6.51 22.81
C ASN A 296 -5.98 -5.37 21.85
N ALA A 297 -5.20 -4.40 22.29
CA ALA A 297 -4.91 -3.19 21.53
C ALA A 297 -3.42 -3.03 21.25
N ALA A 298 -3.07 -2.56 20.05
CA ALA A 298 -1.75 -2.00 19.74
C ALA A 298 -1.82 -0.47 19.83
N VAL A 299 -0.77 0.14 20.37
CA VAL A 299 -0.68 1.60 20.56
C VAL A 299 0.56 2.11 19.87
N LEU A 300 0.40 3.17 19.07
CA LEU A 300 1.50 3.90 18.46
C LEU A 300 1.82 5.13 19.33
N LEU A 301 3.05 5.18 19.84
CA LEU A 301 3.60 6.28 20.61
C LEU A 301 4.53 7.09 19.72
N GLY A 302 4.39 8.41 19.75
CA GLY A 302 5.22 9.34 18.99
C GLY A 302 6.42 9.87 19.78
N PRO A 303 7.44 10.42 19.10
CA PRO A 303 8.73 10.82 19.68
C PRO A 303 8.65 11.95 20.70
N LYS A 304 7.46 12.52 20.92
CA LYS A 304 7.19 13.50 22.00
C LYS A 304 6.64 12.83 23.28
N GLY A 305 6.49 11.51 23.26
CA GLY A 305 5.92 10.69 24.33
C GLY A 305 4.39 10.65 24.37
N ASN A 306 3.71 11.18 23.34
CA ASN A 306 2.26 11.14 23.25
C ASN A 306 1.77 9.87 22.55
N VAL A 307 0.56 9.42 22.90
CA VAL A 307 -0.19 8.47 22.08
C VAL A 307 -0.59 9.17 20.78
N ILE A 308 -0.14 8.63 19.64
CA ILE A 308 -0.61 9.07 18.31
C ILE A 308 -1.96 8.42 18.03
N GLY A 309 -2.09 7.13 18.36
CA GLY A 309 -3.35 6.41 18.23
C GLY A 309 -3.25 4.97 18.68
N LYS A 310 -4.38 4.27 18.60
CA LYS A 310 -4.52 2.87 19.00
C LYS A 310 -5.32 2.10 17.95
N TYR A 311 -5.02 0.82 17.84
CA TYR A 311 -5.73 -0.16 17.03
C TYR A 311 -6.22 -1.27 17.95
N ARG A 312 -7.51 -1.63 17.87
CA ARG A 312 -8.09 -2.77 18.59
C ARG A 312 -8.12 -3.97 17.65
N LYS A 313 -7.52 -5.09 18.07
CA LYS A 313 -7.46 -6.35 17.33
C LYS A 313 -8.85 -6.76 16.85
N VAL A 314 -9.00 -6.97 15.54
CA VAL A 314 -10.31 -7.22 14.93
C VAL A 314 -10.63 -8.71 14.88
N CYS A 315 -9.62 -9.56 14.65
CA CYS A 315 -9.77 -11.01 14.61
C CYS A 315 -9.27 -11.62 15.91
N LEU A 316 -10.19 -12.11 16.75
CA LEU A 316 -9.85 -12.72 18.03
C LEU A 316 -9.70 -14.24 17.91
N PRO A 317 -8.62 -14.84 18.45
CA PRO A 317 -8.56 -16.27 18.66
C PRO A 317 -9.55 -16.69 19.76
N HIS A 318 -9.98 -17.95 19.73
CA HIS A 318 -10.99 -18.47 20.67
C HIS A 318 -10.65 -18.21 22.14
N GLY A 319 -9.39 -18.38 22.53
CA GLY A 319 -8.94 -18.14 23.91
C GLY A 319 -9.11 -16.69 24.38
N GLU A 320 -9.03 -15.70 23.49
CA GLU A 320 -9.32 -14.31 23.87
C GLU A 320 -10.81 -14.09 24.08
N ILE A 321 -11.65 -14.66 23.22
CA ILE A 321 -13.12 -14.59 23.31
C ILE A 321 -13.61 -15.22 24.62
N GLU A 322 -13.11 -16.41 24.96
CA GLU A 322 -13.46 -17.11 26.21
C GLU A 322 -13.02 -16.34 27.47
N ASN A 323 -12.01 -15.48 27.36
CA ASN A 323 -11.56 -14.60 28.45
C ASN A 323 -12.27 -13.23 28.45
N GLY A 324 -13.29 -13.03 27.63
CA GLY A 324 -14.10 -11.82 27.59
C GLY A 324 -13.45 -10.63 26.89
N VAL A 325 -12.51 -10.88 25.97
CA VAL A 325 -11.94 -9.83 25.11
C VAL A 325 -12.93 -9.48 24.00
N THR A 326 -13.16 -8.18 23.80
CA THR A 326 -14.03 -7.60 22.79
C THR A 326 -13.25 -7.34 21.49
N PRO A 327 -13.79 -7.67 20.30
CA PRO A 327 -13.13 -7.37 19.04
C PRO A 327 -13.19 -5.88 18.71
N GLY A 328 -12.15 -5.38 18.03
CA GLY A 328 -12.21 -4.11 17.30
C GLY A 328 -13.03 -4.22 16.02
N SER A 329 -13.26 -3.07 15.38
CA SER A 329 -14.09 -2.97 14.16
C SER A 329 -13.53 -2.01 13.10
N GLU A 330 -12.32 -1.50 13.29
CA GLU A 330 -11.75 -0.43 12.47
C GLU A 330 -10.32 -0.77 12.03
N PHE A 331 -9.88 -0.14 10.93
CA PHE A 331 -8.54 -0.29 10.36
C PHE A 331 -7.81 1.06 10.29
N PRO A 332 -7.64 1.79 11.40
CA PRO A 332 -7.03 3.11 11.39
C PRO A 332 -5.56 3.07 10.93
N VAL A 333 -5.16 4.10 10.21
CA VAL A 333 -3.79 4.37 9.78
C VAL A 333 -3.38 5.73 10.31
N PHE A 334 -2.16 5.82 10.83
CA PHE A 334 -1.70 7.00 11.56
C PHE A 334 -0.60 7.72 10.78
N ASP A 335 -0.76 9.02 10.60
CA ASP A 335 0.27 9.89 10.05
C ASP A 335 1.41 10.08 11.05
N THR A 336 2.64 9.84 10.60
CA THR A 336 3.88 10.13 11.33
C THR A 336 4.77 11.05 10.50
N GLU A 337 5.87 11.53 11.07
CA GLU A 337 6.81 12.39 10.34
C GLU A 337 7.51 11.70 9.16
N PHE A 338 7.61 10.37 9.17
CA PHE A 338 8.26 9.60 8.11
C PHE A 338 7.27 9.01 7.11
N GLY A 339 6.04 8.69 7.54
CA GLY A 339 5.04 8.07 6.68
C GLY A 339 3.81 7.56 7.45
N LYS A 340 2.97 6.80 6.76
CA LYS A 340 1.72 6.27 7.33
C LYS A 340 1.90 4.88 7.92
N VAL A 341 1.53 4.72 9.19
CA VAL A 341 1.67 3.46 9.95
C VAL A 341 0.31 2.84 10.22
N GLY A 342 0.11 1.62 9.74
CA GLY A 342 -0.97 0.73 10.16
C GLY A 342 -0.51 -0.21 11.27
N MET A 343 -1.45 -0.74 12.05
CA MET A 343 -1.16 -1.75 13.08
C MET A 343 -2.11 -2.93 12.93
N MET A 344 -1.59 -4.14 13.11
CA MET A 344 -2.37 -5.35 13.29
C MET A 344 -1.80 -6.18 14.43
N VAL A 345 -2.58 -7.08 15.02
CA VAL A 345 -2.16 -7.82 16.22
C VAL A 345 -2.35 -9.32 16.02
N CYS A 346 -1.25 -10.06 16.10
CA CYS A 346 -1.21 -11.51 16.15
C CYS A 346 -2.16 -12.24 15.19
N TYR A 347 -3.30 -12.71 15.69
CA TYR A 347 -4.27 -13.52 14.96
C TYR A 347 -4.84 -12.82 13.71
N ASP A 348 -4.83 -11.48 13.66
CA ASP A 348 -5.14 -10.69 12.47
C ASP A 348 -4.33 -11.14 11.24
N GLY A 349 -3.10 -11.61 11.43
CA GLY A 349 -2.25 -12.08 10.33
C GLY A 349 -2.78 -13.28 9.56
N PHE A 350 -3.74 -14.04 10.10
CA PHE A 350 -4.40 -15.12 9.37
C PHE A 350 -5.44 -14.61 8.36
N PHE A 351 -5.83 -13.33 8.45
CA PHE A 351 -6.90 -12.73 7.66
C PHE A 351 -6.32 -11.68 6.70
N PRO A 352 -6.22 -11.96 5.39
CA PRO A 352 -5.66 -11.01 4.42
C PRO A 352 -6.41 -9.67 4.38
N GLU A 353 -7.69 -9.68 4.75
CA GLU A 353 -8.56 -8.50 4.82
C GLU A 353 -7.96 -7.42 5.73
N VAL A 354 -7.35 -7.79 6.86
CA VAL A 354 -6.83 -6.80 7.82
C VAL A 354 -5.71 -5.97 7.20
N ALA A 355 -4.68 -6.63 6.66
CA ALA A 355 -3.58 -5.91 5.99
C ALA A 355 -4.06 -5.20 4.73
N ARG A 356 -5.05 -5.77 4.02
CA ARG A 356 -5.63 -5.15 2.83
C ARG A 356 -6.35 -3.85 3.16
N GLU A 357 -7.18 -3.82 4.20
CA GLU A 357 -7.89 -2.62 4.64
C GLU A 357 -6.94 -1.57 5.21
N LEU A 358 -5.90 -1.96 5.96
CA LEU A 358 -4.86 -1.02 6.41
C LEU A 358 -4.13 -0.37 5.23
N THR A 359 -3.76 -1.16 4.23
CA THR A 359 -3.10 -0.66 3.02
C THR A 359 -4.03 0.25 2.21
N LYS A 360 -5.32 -0.12 2.13
CA LYS A 360 -6.36 0.78 1.60
C LYS A 360 -6.51 2.06 2.44
N ASN A 361 -6.26 2.03 3.73
CA ASN A 361 -6.27 3.27 4.51
C ASN A 361 -4.95 4.05 4.38
N GLY A 362 -4.05 3.63 3.48
CA GLY A 362 -2.82 4.30 3.10
C GLY A 362 -1.60 3.87 3.92
N ALA A 363 -1.66 2.73 4.63
CA ALA A 363 -0.50 2.24 5.36
C ALA A 363 0.67 1.95 4.42
N GLU A 364 1.86 2.44 4.79
CA GLU A 364 3.13 2.18 4.09
C GLU A 364 3.99 1.20 4.91
N VAL A 365 3.80 1.24 6.23
CA VAL A 365 4.40 0.31 7.19
C VAL A 365 3.27 -0.28 8.05
N ILE A 366 3.24 -1.61 8.19
CA ILE A 366 2.37 -2.30 9.13
C ILE A 366 3.21 -2.82 10.29
N ALA A 367 2.97 -2.29 11.49
CA ALA A 367 3.55 -2.80 12.72
C ALA A 367 2.71 -3.97 13.25
N TRP A 368 3.37 -5.07 13.59
CA TRP A 368 2.71 -6.31 13.97
C TRP A 368 3.28 -6.94 15.24
N PRO A 369 2.83 -6.48 16.43
CA PRO A 369 3.00 -7.21 17.68
C PRO A 369 2.34 -8.59 17.59
N VAL A 370 3.09 -9.67 17.81
CA VAL A 370 2.60 -11.03 17.55
C VAL A 370 3.14 -12.05 18.55
N TRP A 371 2.26 -12.70 19.31
CA TRP A 371 2.67 -13.86 20.11
C TRP A 371 2.88 -15.08 19.23
N GLY A 372 2.05 -15.25 18.20
CA GLY A 372 2.15 -16.38 17.30
C GLY A 372 1.44 -16.23 15.96
N CYS A 373 2.11 -16.63 14.89
CA CYS A 373 1.59 -16.73 13.52
C CYS A 373 2.55 -17.56 12.65
N ASN A 374 2.44 -17.46 11.33
CA ASN A 374 3.31 -18.14 10.36
C ASN A 374 4.18 -17.10 9.60
N PRO A 375 5.51 -17.28 9.48
CA PRO A 375 6.37 -16.36 8.72
C PRO A 375 5.94 -16.18 7.27
N LEU A 376 5.40 -17.24 6.64
CA LEU A 376 4.86 -17.17 5.29
C LEU A 376 3.71 -16.15 5.19
N LEU A 377 2.92 -15.99 6.25
CA LEU A 377 1.89 -14.96 6.31
C LEU A 377 2.51 -13.57 6.44
N GLY A 378 3.58 -13.39 7.22
CA GLY A 378 4.36 -12.14 7.22
C GLY A 378 4.81 -11.71 5.83
N ARG A 379 5.38 -12.66 5.08
CA ARG A 379 5.78 -12.45 3.68
C ARG A 379 4.59 -12.12 2.79
N ALA A 380 3.50 -12.89 2.91
CA ALA A 380 2.30 -12.70 2.11
C ALA A 380 1.64 -11.33 2.34
N ARG A 381 1.50 -10.91 3.61
CA ARG A 381 0.90 -9.62 3.98
C ARG A 381 1.71 -8.45 3.45
N ALA A 382 3.04 -8.57 3.42
CA ALA A 382 3.91 -7.57 2.83
C ALA A 382 3.79 -7.56 1.30
N CYS A 383 3.93 -8.73 0.64
CA CYS A 383 4.00 -8.80 -0.81
C CYS A 383 2.67 -8.48 -1.52
N GLU A 384 1.53 -8.96 -1.01
CA GLU A 384 0.24 -8.74 -1.66
C GLU A 384 -0.25 -7.29 -1.53
N ASN A 385 0.30 -6.56 -0.56
CA ASN A 385 -0.05 -5.17 -0.28
C ASN A 385 1.03 -4.17 -0.69
N HIS A 386 2.24 -4.64 -1.03
CA HIS A 386 3.39 -3.78 -1.35
C HIS A 386 3.67 -2.76 -0.22
N VAL A 387 3.70 -3.25 1.03
CA VAL A 387 4.02 -2.46 2.23
C VAL A 387 5.15 -3.11 3.00
N TYR A 388 5.85 -2.35 3.83
CA TYR A 388 6.77 -2.93 4.80
C TYR A 388 5.98 -3.53 5.97
N VAL A 389 6.38 -4.71 6.44
CA VAL A 389 5.77 -5.33 7.64
C VAL A 389 6.84 -5.54 8.68
N VAL A 390 6.61 -5.06 9.91
CA VAL A 390 7.54 -5.21 11.03
C VAL A 390 6.88 -6.06 12.10
N SER A 391 7.30 -7.33 12.20
CA SER A 391 6.79 -8.25 13.20
C SER A 391 7.71 -8.34 14.41
N SER A 392 7.13 -8.45 15.61
CA SER A 392 7.88 -8.66 16.86
C SER A 392 7.22 -9.75 17.70
N THR A 393 7.98 -10.79 18.05
CA THR A 393 7.43 -12.02 18.61
C THR A 393 8.19 -12.61 19.81
N TYR A 394 7.48 -13.49 20.51
CA TYR A 394 7.89 -14.29 21.67
C TYR A 394 8.24 -15.73 21.31
N THR A 395 8.46 -16.04 20.03
CA THR A 395 8.68 -17.40 19.57
C THR A 395 10.11 -17.64 19.12
N ASP A 396 10.78 -18.62 19.73
CA ASP A 396 12.12 -19.05 19.33
C ASP A 396 12.15 -19.37 17.82
N THR A 397 13.16 -18.84 17.13
CA THR A 397 13.30 -18.97 15.66
C THR A 397 13.36 -20.42 15.17
N LYS A 398 13.74 -21.38 16.03
CA LYS A 398 13.78 -22.81 15.68
C LYS A 398 12.39 -23.45 15.58
N ARG A 399 11.33 -22.80 16.08
CA ARG A 399 9.97 -23.35 16.03
C ARG A 399 9.31 -23.20 14.66
N ASP A 400 9.93 -22.47 13.74
CA ASP A 400 9.37 -22.14 12.42
C ASP A 400 7.92 -21.59 12.51
N TRP A 401 7.68 -20.90 13.62
CA TRP A 401 6.50 -20.07 13.82
C TRP A 401 6.90 -18.64 13.48
N MET A 402 6.08 -17.65 13.84
CA MET A 402 6.41 -16.27 13.55
C MET A 402 7.80 -15.85 14.02
N ILE A 403 8.44 -14.94 13.28
CA ILE A 403 9.78 -14.41 13.55
C ILE A 403 9.74 -12.90 13.82
N SER A 404 10.70 -12.39 14.60
CA SER A 404 10.94 -10.94 14.71
C SER A 404 11.73 -10.47 13.49
N ALA A 405 11.07 -9.86 12.51
CA ALA A 405 11.66 -9.48 11.23
C ALA A 405 11.02 -8.23 10.62
N ILE A 406 11.74 -7.65 9.65
CA ILE A 406 11.27 -6.56 8.79
C ILE A 406 11.18 -7.09 7.36
N PHE A 407 9.97 -7.18 6.83
CA PHE A 407 9.68 -7.65 5.48
C PHE A 407 9.55 -6.48 4.52
N ASP A 408 10.13 -6.60 3.32
CA ASP A 408 9.99 -5.63 2.24
C ASP A 408 8.73 -5.85 1.38
N HIS A 409 8.57 -5.03 0.35
CA HIS A 409 7.47 -5.12 -0.62
C HIS A 409 7.39 -6.45 -1.40
N ALA A 410 8.45 -7.27 -1.41
CA ALA A 410 8.45 -8.60 -2.01
C ALA A 410 8.15 -9.71 -0.99
N GLY A 411 8.02 -9.35 0.29
CA GLY A 411 7.94 -10.31 1.38
C GLY A 411 9.28 -10.95 1.71
N GLU A 412 10.40 -10.35 1.32
CA GLU A 412 11.74 -10.78 1.73
C GLU A 412 12.12 -10.12 3.06
N SER A 413 12.80 -10.87 3.92
CA SER A 413 13.25 -10.35 5.22
C SER A 413 14.51 -9.51 5.04
N LEU A 414 14.41 -8.20 5.21
CA LEU A 414 15.53 -7.26 5.16
C LEU A 414 16.44 -7.40 6.38
N ALA A 415 15.84 -7.63 7.55
CA ALA A 415 16.54 -7.89 8.79
C ALA A 415 15.71 -8.78 9.72
N GLN A 416 16.38 -9.63 10.50
CA GLN A 416 15.75 -10.57 11.42
C GLN A 416 16.56 -10.64 12.72
N ALA A 417 15.88 -10.52 13.86
CA ALA A 417 16.46 -10.76 15.18
C ALA A 417 16.35 -12.26 15.50
N LYS A 418 17.47 -12.98 15.52
CA LYS A 418 17.51 -14.45 15.61
C LYS A 418 17.72 -15.00 17.01
N ASP A 419 18.47 -14.26 17.83
CA ASP A 419 18.82 -14.63 19.19
C ASP A 419 17.94 -13.85 20.19
N TRP A 420 17.67 -14.46 21.34
CA TRP A 420 16.91 -13.80 22.41
C TRP A 420 17.63 -12.55 22.92
N GLY A 421 16.87 -11.48 23.15
CA GLY A 421 17.40 -10.20 23.62
C GLY A 421 18.15 -9.44 22.52
N THR A 422 17.78 -9.61 21.26
CA THR A 422 18.39 -8.87 20.14
C THR A 422 17.41 -7.95 19.44
N VAL A 423 17.97 -6.92 18.80
CA VAL A 423 17.26 -5.94 17.98
C VAL A 423 17.75 -6.11 16.55
N ALA A 424 16.83 -6.09 15.59
CA ALA A 424 17.15 -6.02 14.17
C ALA A 424 16.61 -4.72 13.59
N VAL A 425 17.43 -4.05 12.78
CA VAL A 425 17.13 -2.74 12.17
C VAL A 425 17.36 -2.83 10.66
N ALA A 426 16.45 -2.25 9.88
CA ALA A 426 16.61 -2.08 8.44
C ALA A 426 16.28 -0.63 8.06
N GLU A 427 17.14 -0.04 7.22
CA GLU A 427 16.88 1.26 6.59
C GLU A 427 16.16 1.03 5.26
N VAL A 428 15.05 1.73 5.05
CA VAL A 428 14.23 1.64 3.86
C VAL A 428 13.84 3.03 3.37
N ASP A 429 13.52 3.17 2.09
CA ASP A 429 12.96 4.39 1.51
C ASP A 429 11.47 4.17 1.20
N LEU A 430 10.60 4.92 1.86
CA LEU A 430 9.15 4.82 1.67
C LEU A 430 8.68 5.40 0.33
N ASN A 431 9.50 6.20 -0.36
CA ASN A 431 9.26 6.63 -1.73
C ASN A 431 9.84 5.66 -2.77
N GLN A 432 10.64 4.67 -2.35
CA GLN A 432 11.21 3.71 -3.27
C GLN A 432 10.14 2.73 -3.75
N ARG A 433 9.90 2.78 -5.06
CA ARG A 433 9.01 1.83 -5.72
C ARG A 433 9.63 0.44 -5.78
N HIS A 434 8.82 -0.58 -5.55
CA HIS A 434 9.24 -1.95 -5.77
C HIS A 434 9.42 -2.22 -7.27
N PHE A 435 10.64 -2.59 -7.67
CA PHE A 435 10.88 -3.11 -9.01
C PHE A 435 10.67 -4.61 -9.02
N TRP A 436 9.70 -5.05 -9.81
CA TRP A 436 9.41 -6.47 -10.04
C TRP A 436 9.56 -6.81 -11.52
N ARG A 437 10.13 -7.96 -11.88
CA ARG A 437 10.32 -8.31 -13.31
C ARG A 437 9.01 -8.55 -14.07
N ASN A 438 7.95 -8.90 -13.36
CA ASN A 438 6.59 -8.95 -13.87
C ASN A 438 5.78 -7.75 -13.38
N ASN A 439 6.43 -6.58 -13.27
CA ASN A 439 5.82 -5.36 -12.74
C ASN A 439 4.41 -5.16 -13.31
N LEU A 440 3.44 -4.99 -12.42
CA LEU A 440 2.07 -4.63 -12.79
C LEU A 440 1.77 -3.15 -12.51
N GLY A 441 2.76 -2.38 -12.04
CA GLY A 441 2.64 -0.96 -11.73
C GLY A 441 2.72 -0.69 -10.24
N ASP A 442 2.36 0.53 -9.85
CA ASP A 442 2.31 0.96 -8.46
C ASP A 442 1.02 0.47 -7.79
N PHE A 443 1.11 -0.64 -7.05
CA PHE A 443 -0.01 -1.24 -6.35
C PHE A 443 -0.64 -0.31 -5.32
N HIS A 444 0.10 0.60 -4.72
CA HIS A 444 -0.47 1.57 -3.80
C HIS A 444 -1.48 2.47 -4.53
N SER A 445 -1.21 2.83 -5.79
CA SER A 445 -2.17 3.59 -6.62
C SER A 445 -3.28 2.75 -7.25
N MET A 446 -3.05 1.46 -7.47
CA MET A 446 -3.97 0.57 -8.20
C MET A 446 -4.95 -0.18 -7.30
N ILE A 447 -4.53 -0.52 -6.08
CA ILE A 447 -5.33 -1.26 -5.10
C ILE A 447 -6.70 -0.60 -4.98
N PHE A 448 -6.73 0.72 -4.77
CA PHE A 448 -7.93 1.55 -4.66
C PHE A 448 -8.86 1.61 -5.85
N ARG A 449 -8.49 1.14 -7.02
CA ARG A 449 -9.29 1.35 -8.24
C ARG A 449 -9.66 0.04 -8.91
N HIS A 450 -8.99 -1.06 -8.59
CA HIS A 450 -9.22 -2.33 -9.25
C HIS A 450 -10.25 -3.24 -8.55
N TYR A 451 -10.38 -3.18 -7.22
CA TYR A 451 -11.42 -3.96 -6.52
C TYR A 451 -12.75 -3.17 -6.43
N PRO A 452 -13.91 -3.83 -6.59
CA PRO A 452 -15.22 -3.19 -6.43
C PRO A 452 -15.43 -2.76 -4.98
N ASP A 453 -16.31 -1.79 -4.72
CA ASP A 453 -16.72 -1.52 -3.35
C ASP A 453 -17.36 -2.79 -2.75
N ALA A 454 -17.05 -3.10 -1.49
CA ALA A 454 -17.62 -4.28 -0.84
C ALA A 454 -19.15 -4.12 -0.81
N PRO A 455 -19.93 -5.15 -1.17
CA PRO A 455 -21.37 -5.09 -0.97
C PRO A 455 -21.64 -4.85 0.51
N SER A 456 -22.61 -3.99 0.82
CA SER A 456 -23.12 -3.90 2.19
C SER A 456 -23.56 -5.29 2.66
N ASP A 457 -23.45 -5.58 3.96
CA ASP A 457 -23.88 -6.88 4.48
C ASP A 457 -25.38 -7.14 4.24
N ASP A 458 -26.17 -6.09 4.03
CA ASP A 458 -27.58 -6.17 3.59
C ASP A 458 -27.77 -6.81 2.20
N ALA A 459 -26.69 -6.95 1.41
CA ALA A 459 -26.71 -7.52 0.07
C ALA A 459 -26.26 -9.00 0.01
N ARG A 460 -25.96 -9.65 1.14
CA ARG A 460 -25.45 -11.04 1.19
C ARG A 460 -26.48 -12.07 1.63
#